data_AF-A0A960YHZ2-F1
#
_entry.id   AF-A0A960YHZ2-F1
#
_cell.length_a   1.000
_cell.length_b   1.000
_cell.length_c   1.000
_cell.angle_alpha   90.00
_cell.angle_beta   90.00
_cell.angle_gamma   90.00
#
_symmetry.space_group_name_H-M   'P 1'
#
loop_
_entity.id
_entity.type
_entity.pdbx_description
1 polymer ?
#
loop_
_entity_poly.entity_id
_entity_poly.type
_entity_poly.pdbx_seq_one_letter_code
_entity_poly.pdbx_strand_id
1 'polypeptide(L)'
;MIGAYYSYRVDADDRIREVDAAWLDFAIENDAPELTAEAVLGRSLWDFVDGDAICKLYGMIFASLRAKPSEVKLPFRCDSPTRIRQMLMTLRSERGGGIAMETQLFHSEERAPVLLFDRKAPRAPEGLPICSVCLRVGLSGEWVDAAEAVVRRRLFSQERPPRLDETVCPDCFGAPR
;
A
#
# COMPACT_ATOMS: atom_id res chain seq x y z
N MET A 1 -10.90 11.73 -17.52
CA MET A 1 -10.39 11.95 -16.16
C MET A 1 -8.93 11.60 -16.14
N ILE A 2 -8.07 12.55 -15.80
CA ILE A 2 -6.67 12.24 -15.47
C ILE A 2 -6.75 11.47 -14.15
N GLY A 3 -6.26 10.23 -14.12
CA GLY A 3 -6.27 9.41 -12.91
C GLY A 3 -5.51 10.11 -11.77
N ALA A 4 -5.84 9.79 -10.52
CA ALA A 4 -5.17 10.36 -9.36
C ALA A 4 -3.64 10.28 -9.51
N TYR A 5 -2.97 11.41 -9.33
CA TYR A 5 -1.52 11.53 -9.29
C TYR A 5 -1.16 12.32 -8.05
N TYR A 6 -0.29 11.75 -7.22
CA TYR A 6 0.19 12.39 -6.00
C TYR A 6 1.64 12.06 -5.75
N SER A 7 2.29 12.88 -4.94
CA SER A 7 3.70 12.75 -4.63
C SER A 7 4.02 13.07 -3.17
N TYR A 8 5.08 12.43 -2.69
CA TYR A 8 5.67 12.71 -1.39
C TYR A 8 7.17 12.42 -1.45
N ARG A 9 7.92 12.97 -0.49
CA ARG A 9 9.37 12.83 -0.42
C ARG A 9 9.82 12.44 0.97
N VAL A 10 10.89 11.66 1.03
CA VAL A 10 11.63 11.41 2.27
C VAL A 10 13.06 11.93 2.18
N ASP A 11 13.65 12.22 3.33
CA ASP A 11 15.06 12.59 3.45
C ASP A 11 16.00 11.37 3.55
N ALA A 12 17.26 11.59 3.94
CA ALA A 12 18.26 10.53 4.08
C ALA A 12 17.98 9.57 5.25
N ASP A 13 17.18 10.00 6.23
CA ASP A 13 16.79 9.24 7.42
C ASP A 13 15.36 8.68 7.30
N ASP A 14 14.84 8.61 6.06
CA ASP A 14 13.49 8.13 5.72
C ASP A 14 12.35 8.94 6.36
N ARG A 15 12.60 10.20 6.74
CA ARG A 15 11.56 11.07 7.28
C ARG A 15 10.82 11.81 6.18
N ILE A 16 9.50 11.85 6.28
CA ILE A 16 8.62 12.52 5.32
C ILE A 16 8.88 14.03 5.40
N ARG A 17 9.34 14.62 4.31
CA ARG A 17 9.68 16.05 4.23
C ARG A 17 8.70 16.87 3.41
N GLU A 18 7.94 16.21 2.54
CA GLU A 18 7.00 16.86 1.63
C GLU A 18 5.89 15.88 1.27
N VAL A 19 4.66 16.39 1.21
CA VAL A 19 3.47 15.75 0.61
C VAL A 19 2.77 16.82 -0.20
N ASP A 20 2.22 16.47 -1.38
CA ASP A 20 1.43 17.42 -2.16
C ASP A 20 -0.06 17.43 -1.74
N ALA A 21 -0.82 18.38 -2.29
CA ALA A 21 -2.24 18.50 -2.00
C ALA A 21 -3.04 17.25 -2.46
N ALA A 22 -2.65 16.65 -3.59
CA ALA A 22 -3.32 15.46 -4.11
C ALA A 22 -3.10 14.23 -3.21
N TRP A 23 -1.97 14.15 -2.51
CA TRP A 23 -1.71 13.12 -1.51
C TRP A 23 -2.68 13.24 -0.33
N LEU A 24 -2.93 14.46 0.14
CA LEU A 24 -3.87 14.74 1.22
C LEU A 24 -5.32 14.43 0.81
N ASP A 25 -5.72 14.86 -0.40
CA ASP A 25 -7.03 14.53 -0.96
C ASP A 25 -7.20 13.01 -1.08
N PHE A 26 -6.16 12.32 -1.56
CA PHE A 26 -6.17 10.86 -1.65
C PHE A 26 -6.32 10.21 -0.28
N ALA A 27 -5.67 10.69 0.77
CA ALA A 27 -5.82 10.14 2.13
C ALA A 27 -7.27 10.25 2.64
N ILE A 28 -7.93 11.40 2.40
CA ILE A 28 -9.34 11.62 2.76
C ILE A 28 -10.25 10.66 1.99
N GLU A 29 -10.06 10.56 0.67
CA GLU A 29 -10.83 9.65 -0.19
C GLU A 29 -10.65 8.17 0.19
N ASN A 30 -9.60 7.83 0.93
CA ASN A 30 -9.24 6.48 1.36
C ASN A 30 -9.50 6.21 2.84
N ASP A 31 -10.41 6.97 3.47
CA ASP A 31 -10.81 6.81 4.86
C ASP A 31 -9.62 6.93 5.86
N ALA A 32 -8.70 7.84 5.58
CA ALA A 32 -7.60 8.20 6.48
C ALA A 32 -7.44 9.73 6.64
N PRO A 33 -8.51 10.47 7.00
CA PRO A 33 -8.46 11.94 7.13
C PRO A 33 -7.52 12.43 8.25
N GLU A 34 -7.12 11.56 9.16
CA GLU A 34 -6.11 11.83 10.18
C GLU A 34 -4.70 12.06 9.63
N LEU A 35 -4.42 11.61 8.40
CA LEU A 35 -3.15 11.80 7.71
C LEU A 35 -3.05 13.21 7.11
N THR A 36 -2.97 14.20 7.98
CA THR A 36 -2.73 15.61 7.60
C THR A 36 -1.25 15.89 7.40
N ALA A 37 -0.91 17.00 6.71
CA ALA A 37 0.49 17.43 6.59
C ALA A 37 1.18 17.59 7.96
N GLU A 38 0.50 18.17 8.94
CA GLU A 38 1.02 18.29 10.31
C GLU A 38 1.26 16.93 10.97
N ALA A 39 0.38 15.94 10.72
CA ALA A 39 0.49 14.62 11.32
C ALA A 39 1.62 13.76 10.73
N VAL A 40 2.10 14.07 9.52
CA VAL A 40 3.06 13.22 8.79
C VAL A 40 4.44 13.87 8.62
N LEU A 41 4.53 15.19 8.47
CA LEU A 41 5.81 15.86 8.20
C LEU A 41 6.79 15.69 9.37
N GLY A 42 8.04 15.36 9.04
CA GLY A 42 9.14 15.10 9.97
C GLY A 42 9.12 13.71 10.62
N ARG A 43 8.06 12.92 10.40
CA ARG A 43 7.97 11.56 10.93
C ARG A 43 8.62 10.54 10.01
N SER A 44 9.04 9.43 10.60
CA SER A 44 9.57 8.28 9.87
C SER A 44 8.49 7.71 8.95
N LEU A 45 8.82 7.44 7.68
CA LEU A 45 7.95 6.71 6.76
C LEU A 45 7.53 5.36 7.35
N TRP A 46 8.44 4.71 8.10
CA TRP A 46 8.22 3.40 8.71
C TRP A 46 7.15 3.39 9.81
N ASP A 47 6.73 4.57 10.30
CA ASP A 47 5.59 4.68 11.21
C ASP A 47 4.24 4.44 10.50
N PHE A 48 4.21 4.52 9.17
CA PHE A 48 2.99 4.45 8.35
C PHE A 48 2.93 3.21 7.46
N VAL A 49 4.01 2.43 7.42
CA VAL A 49 4.11 1.21 6.62
C VAL A 49 4.09 0.03 7.57
N ASP A 50 3.02 -0.77 7.51
CA ASP A 50 2.86 -1.96 8.35
C ASP A 50 3.32 -3.22 7.60
N GLY A 51 4.00 -4.12 8.32
CA GLY A 51 4.50 -5.40 7.81
C GLY A 51 6.03 -5.44 7.54
N ASP A 52 6.72 -6.34 8.24
CA ASP A 52 8.17 -6.52 8.12
C ASP A 52 8.65 -6.79 6.68
N ALA A 53 7.87 -7.55 5.91
CA ALA A 53 8.23 -7.93 4.56
C ALA A 53 8.21 -6.73 3.61
N ILE A 54 7.23 -5.83 3.76
CA ILE A 54 7.15 -4.62 2.93
C ILE A 54 8.19 -3.58 3.36
N CYS A 55 8.46 -3.45 4.67
CA CYS A 55 9.55 -2.60 5.18
C CYS A 55 10.92 -3.05 4.65
N LYS A 56 11.21 -4.35 4.67
CA LYS A 56 12.44 -4.92 4.09
C LYS A 56 12.57 -4.62 2.60
N LEU A 57 11.47 -4.79 1.86
CA LEU A 57 11.42 -4.55 0.42
C LEU A 57 11.68 -3.07 0.08
N TYR A 58 11.02 -2.14 0.76
CA TYR A 58 11.27 -0.71 0.58
C TYR A 58 12.69 -0.33 1.01
N GLY A 59 13.19 -0.88 2.12
CA GLY A 59 14.57 -0.67 2.58
C GLY A 59 15.61 -1.09 1.55
N MET A 60 15.43 -2.24 0.87
CA MET A 60 16.29 -2.68 -0.23
C MET A 60 16.24 -1.73 -1.43
N ILE A 61 15.04 -1.26 -1.80
CA ILE A 61 14.86 -0.29 -2.89
C ILE A 61 15.56 1.03 -2.55
N PHE A 62 15.36 1.54 -1.33
CA PHE A 62 15.93 2.81 -0.87
C PHE A 62 17.46 2.74 -0.82
N ALA A 63 18.03 1.65 -0.30
CA ALA A 63 19.47 1.42 -0.31
C ALA A 63 20.04 1.41 -1.73
N SER A 64 19.37 0.75 -2.68
CA SER A 64 19.77 0.71 -4.09
C SER A 64 19.76 2.11 -4.73
N LEU A 65 18.65 2.86 -4.57
CA LEU A 65 18.49 4.22 -5.09
C LEU A 65 19.55 5.18 -4.53
N ARG A 66 19.88 5.06 -3.24
CA ARG A 66 20.91 5.89 -2.59
C ARG A 66 22.33 5.52 -3.03
N ALA A 67 22.59 4.24 -3.28
CA ALA A 67 23.90 3.78 -3.74
C ALA A 67 24.20 4.19 -5.18
N LYS A 68 23.18 4.18 -6.05
CA LYS A 68 23.32 4.55 -7.45
C LYS A 68 22.10 5.33 -7.92
N PRO A 69 22.27 6.59 -8.39
CA PRO A 69 21.17 7.35 -8.95
C PRO A 69 20.44 6.56 -10.03
N SER A 70 19.19 6.24 -9.76
CA SER A 70 18.35 5.37 -10.57
C SER A 70 16.87 5.66 -10.30
N GLU A 71 16.01 5.00 -11.06
CA GLU A 71 14.56 5.01 -10.91
C GLU A 71 14.08 3.57 -10.74
N VAL A 72 13.18 3.34 -9.80
CA VAL A 72 12.48 2.07 -9.60
C VAL A 72 11.00 2.29 -9.80
N LYS A 73 10.35 1.39 -10.55
CA LYS A 73 8.92 1.44 -10.83
C LYS A 73 8.22 0.26 -10.17
N LEU A 74 7.38 0.56 -9.18
CA LEU A 74 6.67 -0.44 -8.40
C LEU A 74 5.16 -0.42 -8.71
N PRO A 75 4.65 -1.37 -9.52
CA PRO A 75 3.21 -1.54 -9.66
C PRO A 75 2.62 -2.18 -8.39
N PHE A 76 1.46 -1.70 -7.96
CA PHE A 76 0.76 -2.23 -6.79
C PHE A 76 -0.76 -2.01 -6.89
N ARG A 77 -1.51 -2.70 -6.03
CA ARG A 77 -2.94 -2.48 -5.82
C ARG A 77 -3.17 -1.70 -4.54
N CYS A 78 -4.13 -0.78 -4.59
CA CYS A 78 -4.58 0.00 -3.45
C CYS A 78 -6.10 -0.02 -3.45
N ASP A 79 -6.72 -1.16 -3.17
CA ASP A 79 -8.16 -1.29 -3.35
C ASP A 79 -8.94 -0.62 -2.20
N SER A 80 -10.18 -0.24 -2.49
CA SER A 80 -11.19 0.09 -1.48
C SER A 80 -12.22 -1.05 -1.41
N PRO A 81 -13.20 -1.02 -0.50
CA PRO A 81 -14.25 -2.04 -0.47
C PRO A 81 -14.93 -2.22 -1.84
N THR A 82 -15.23 -1.11 -2.53
CA THR A 82 -16.05 -1.07 -3.76
C THR A 82 -15.25 -0.85 -5.03
N ARG A 83 -13.93 -0.68 -4.97
CA ARG A 83 -13.09 -0.44 -6.14
C ARG A 83 -11.80 -1.22 -6.11
N ILE A 84 -11.44 -1.76 -7.27
CA ILE A 84 -10.10 -2.27 -7.56
C ILE A 84 -9.29 -1.14 -8.19
N ARG A 85 -8.08 -0.88 -7.68
CA ARG A 85 -7.20 0.17 -8.22
C ARG A 85 -5.82 -0.41 -8.48
N GLN A 86 -5.37 -0.27 -9.72
CA GLN A 86 -3.99 -0.58 -10.10
C GLN A 86 -3.21 0.74 -10.20
N MET A 87 -2.12 0.80 -9.46
CA MET A 87 -1.30 2.00 -9.31
C MET A 87 0.15 1.68 -9.62
N LEU A 88 0.92 2.73 -9.89
CA LEU A 88 2.36 2.66 -10.05
C LEU A 88 3.02 3.74 -9.23
N MET A 89 3.92 3.32 -8.35
CA MET A 89 4.82 4.20 -7.64
C MET A 89 6.15 4.23 -8.38
N THR A 90 6.60 5.43 -8.75
CA THR A 90 7.93 5.67 -9.30
C THR A 90 8.77 6.29 -8.19
N LEU A 91 9.86 5.60 -7.83
CA LEU A 91 10.79 6.03 -6.80
C LEU A 91 12.08 6.51 -7.48
N ARG A 92 12.52 7.73 -7.15
CA ARG A 92 13.76 8.32 -7.70
C ARG A 92 14.67 8.81 -6.58
N SER A 93 15.96 8.53 -6.71
CA SER A 93 16.97 9.12 -5.83
C SER A 93 17.06 10.63 -6.02
N GLU A 94 17.20 11.38 -4.93
CA GLU A 94 17.44 12.81 -4.93
C GLU A 94 18.81 13.17 -4.35
N ARG A 95 19.25 14.42 -4.57
CA ARG A 95 20.48 14.92 -3.94
C ARG A 95 20.35 14.89 -2.41
N GLY A 96 21.45 14.58 -1.75
CA GLY A 96 21.50 14.51 -0.28
C GLY A 96 20.86 13.25 0.31
N GLY A 97 20.63 12.20 -0.48
CA GLY A 97 20.13 10.91 0.01
C GLY A 97 18.61 10.82 0.17
N GLY A 98 17.87 11.86 -0.19
CA GLY A 98 16.42 11.84 -0.23
C GLY A 98 15.87 10.97 -1.37
N ILE A 99 14.59 10.64 -1.29
CA ILE A 99 13.88 9.85 -2.31
C ILE A 99 12.54 10.54 -2.61
N ALA A 100 12.26 10.72 -3.89
CA ALA A 100 10.97 11.17 -4.39
C ALA A 100 10.11 9.97 -4.76
N MET A 101 8.86 9.96 -4.30
CA MET A 101 7.86 8.95 -4.65
C MET A 101 6.69 9.63 -5.34
N GLU A 102 6.49 9.28 -6.61
CA GLU A 102 5.38 9.75 -7.43
C GLU A 102 4.46 8.57 -7.70
N THR A 103 3.18 8.70 -7.40
CA THR A 103 2.21 7.63 -7.57
C THR A 103 1.15 8.03 -8.58
N GLN A 104 0.86 7.13 -9.51
CA GLN A 104 -0.16 7.31 -10.53
C GLN A 104 -1.17 6.18 -10.50
N LEU A 105 -2.45 6.52 -10.60
CA LEU A 105 -3.54 5.58 -10.89
C LEU A 105 -3.54 5.23 -12.38
N PHE A 106 -3.37 3.94 -12.69
CA PHE A 106 -3.42 3.44 -14.07
C PHE A 106 -4.78 2.89 -14.45
N HIS A 107 -5.43 2.19 -13.53
CA HIS A 107 -6.71 1.55 -13.78
C HIS A 107 -7.55 1.55 -12.51
N SER A 108 -8.85 1.79 -12.68
CA SER A 108 -9.82 1.68 -11.61
C SER A 108 -11.11 1.09 -12.17
N GLU A 109 -11.65 0.11 -11.46
CA GLU A 109 -12.94 -0.50 -11.76
C GLU A 109 -13.78 -0.62 -10.50
N GLU A 110 -15.09 -0.47 -10.66
CA GLU A 110 -16.03 -0.71 -9.57
C GLU A 110 -16.28 -2.21 -9.41
N ARG A 111 -16.48 -2.64 -8.18
CA ARG A 111 -16.82 -4.03 -7.84
C ARG A 111 -17.86 -4.08 -6.72
N ALA A 112 -18.43 -5.27 -6.54
CA ALA A 112 -19.20 -5.56 -5.33
C ALA A 112 -18.32 -5.34 -4.06
N PRO A 113 -18.90 -4.81 -2.96
CA PRO A 113 -18.14 -4.54 -1.74
C PRO A 113 -17.42 -5.79 -1.20
N VAL A 114 -16.12 -5.65 -0.90
CA VAL A 114 -15.32 -6.65 -0.19
C VAL A 114 -15.00 -6.13 1.21
N LEU A 115 -15.66 -6.71 2.22
CA LEU A 115 -15.56 -6.29 3.63
C LEU A 115 -14.13 -6.34 4.19
N LEU A 116 -13.25 -7.16 3.61
CA LEU A 116 -11.85 -7.22 4.05
C LEU A 116 -11.13 -5.87 3.91
N PHE A 117 -11.55 -4.99 3.00
CA PHE A 117 -10.92 -3.68 2.80
C PHE A 117 -11.68 -2.52 3.45
N ASP A 118 -12.72 -2.81 4.23
CA ASP A 118 -13.40 -1.78 5.02
C ASP A 118 -12.58 -1.45 6.26
N ARG A 119 -11.91 -0.29 6.26
CA ARG A 119 -11.07 0.17 7.37
C ARG A 119 -11.87 0.41 8.66
N LYS A 120 -13.16 0.70 8.54
CA LYS A 120 -14.06 1.01 9.67
C LYS A 120 -14.71 -0.25 10.26
N ALA A 121 -14.66 -1.37 9.55
CA ALA A 121 -15.23 -2.63 10.03
C ALA A 121 -14.47 -3.15 11.26
N PRO A 122 -15.15 -3.45 12.39
CA PRO A 122 -14.52 -4.05 13.55
C PRO A 122 -13.93 -5.40 13.18
N ARG A 123 -12.67 -5.64 13.55
CA ARG A 123 -11.93 -6.86 13.17
C ARG A 123 -11.98 -7.92 14.25
N ALA A 124 -12.03 -9.17 13.80
CA ALA A 124 -11.78 -10.33 14.64
C ALA A 124 -10.27 -10.42 14.95
N PRO A 125 -9.86 -11.01 16.09
CA PRO A 125 -8.45 -11.08 16.49
C PRO A 125 -7.62 -12.00 15.59
N GLU A 126 -8.25 -12.91 14.86
CA GLU A 126 -7.58 -13.81 13.92
C GLU A 126 -6.94 -13.02 12.77
N GLY A 127 -5.69 -13.35 12.50
CA GLY A 127 -4.91 -12.76 11.42
C GLY A 127 -5.10 -13.51 10.10
N LEU A 128 -5.25 -12.76 9.02
CA LEU A 128 -5.33 -13.27 7.67
C LEU A 128 -4.23 -12.63 6.82
N PRO A 129 -3.25 -13.40 6.33
CA PRO A 129 -2.15 -12.84 5.53
C PRO A 129 -2.66 -12.18 4.26
N ILE A 130 -2.19 -10.97 3.97
CA ILE A 130 -2.46 -10.25 2.73
C ILE A 130 -1.16 -9.72 2.12
N CYS A 131 -1.06 -9.78 0.79
CA CYS A 131 0.08 -9.21 0.08
C CYS A 131 -0.09 -7.70 -0.10
N SER A 132 0.79 -6.89 0.47
CA SER A 132 0.77 -5.41 0.39
C SER A 132 1.00 -4.87 -1.03
N VAL A 133 1.30 -5.74 -2.00
CA VAL A 133 1.55 -5.35 -3.41
C VAL A 133 0.37 -5.70 -4.30
N CYS A 134 -0.15 -6.93 -4.24
CA CYS A 134 -1.24 -7.37 -5.14
C CYS A 134 -2.59 -7.57 -4.43
N LEU A 135 -2.64 -7.36 -3.11
CA LEU A 135 -3.81 -7.56 -2.24
C LEU A 135 -4.44 -8.96 -2.33
N ARG A 136 -3.70 -9.94 -2.86
CA ARG A 136 -4.07 -11.36 -2.74
C ARG A 136 -3.91 -11.81 -1.30
N VAL A 137 -4.79 -12.69 -0.89
CA VAL A 137 -4.93 -13.21 0.46
C VAL A 137 -4.40 -14.62 0.55
N GLY A 138 -3.60 -14.91 1.58
CA GLY A 138 -3.04 -16.22 1.84
C GLY A 138 -4.08 -17.16 2.46
N LEU A 139 -4.43 -18.23 1.75
CA LEU A 139 -5.38 -19.25 2.20
C LEU A 139 -4.84 -20.66 1.92
N SER A 140 -4.59 -21.43 2.98
CA SER A 140 -4.21 -22.85 2.89
C SER A 140 -3.04 -23.15 1.92
N GLY A 141 -2.05 -22.25 1.86
CA GLY A 141 -0.89 -22.37 0.98
C GLY A 141 -1.04 -21.73 -0.41
N GLU A 142 -2.22 -21.19 -0.74
CA GLU A 142 -2.49 -20.46 -1.98
C GLU A 142 -2.64 -18.96 -1.73
N TRP A 143 -2.45 -18.17 -2.80
CA TRP A 143 -2.71 -16.73 -2.80
C TRP A 143 -3.82 -16.41 -3.79
N VAL A 144 -4.99 -16.01 -3.28
CA VAL A 144 -6.22 -15.78 -4.07
C VAL A 144 -6.70 -14.34 -3.97
N ASP A 145 -7.58 -13.89 -4.88
CA ASP A 145 -8.16 -12.55 -4.76
C ASP A 145 -8.99 -12.41 -3.47
N ALA A 146 -9.04 -11.22 -2.89
CA ALA A 146 -9.76 -10.97 -1.65
C ALA A 146 -11.26 -11.28 -1.76
N ALA A 147 -11.89 -11.04 -2.92
CA ALA A 147 -13.29 -11.39 -3.14
C ALA A 147 -13.50 -12.92 -3.08
N GLU A 148 -12.58 -13.69 -3.67
CA GLU A 148 -12.60 -15.14 -3.59
C GLU A 148 -12.35 -15.63 -2.16
N ALA A 149 -11.42 -14.99 -1.43
CA ALA A 149 -11.14 -15.34 -0.03
C ALA A 149 -12.38 -15.20 0.86
N VAL A 150 -13.16 -14.12 0.66
CA VAL A 150 -14.43 -13.90 1.37
C VAL A 150 -15.41 -15.04 1.12
N VAL A 151 -15.54 -15.51 -0.13
CA VAL A 151 -16.41 -16.65 -0.49
C VAL A 151 -15.91 -17.95 0.14
N ARG A 152 -14.63 -18.30 -0.06
CA ARG A 152 -14.05 -19.57 0.41
C ARG A 152 -14.10 -19.70 1.94
N ARG A 153 -13.92 -18.59 2.68
CA ARG A 153 -13.98 -18.55 4.15
C ARG A 153 -15.38 -18.26 4.71
N ARG A 154 -16.39 -18.06 3.85
CA ARG A 154 -17.75 -17.65 4.23
C ARG A 154 -17.75 -16.41 5.15
N LEU A 155 -16.87 -15.44 4.86
CA LEU A 155 -16.71 -14.25 5.70
C LEU A 155 -17.97 -13.36 5.70
N PHE A 156 -18.82 -13.44 4.67
CA PHE A 156 -20.14 -12.80 4.67
C PHE A 156 -21.03 -13.23 5.83
N SER A 157 -20.81 -14.42 6.38
CA SER A 157 -21.58 -14.98 7.50
C SER A 157 -20.92 -14.73 8.86
N GLN A 158 -19.77 -14.06 8.89
CA GLN A 158 -19.07 -13.73 10.14
C GLN A 158 -19.48 -12.32 10.60
N GLU A 159 -19.66 -12.14 11.91
CA GLU A 159 -19.98 -10.82 12.49
C GLU A 159 -18.84 -9.81 12.30
N ARG A 160 -17.59 -10.28 12.19
CA ARG A 160 -16.39 -9.46 12.05
C ARG A 160 -15.40 -10.09 11.08
N PRO A 161 -14.95 -9.39 10.03
CA PRO A 161 -13.86 -9.89 9.19
C PRO A 161 -12.55 -9.99 9.99
N PRO A 162 -11.64 -10.90 9.64
CA PRO A 162 -10.34 -11.01 10.30
C PRO A 162 -9.50 -9.75 10.12
N ARG A 163 -8.52 -9.57 11.02
CA ARG A 163 -7.45 -8.60 10.81
C ARG A 163 -6.62 -9.04 9.60
N LEU A 164 -6.16 -8.09 8.82
CA LEU A 164 -5.22 -8.34 7.74
C LEU A 164 -3.80 -8.22 8.28
N ASP A 165 -3.00 -9.26 8.09
CA ASP A 165 -1.58 -9.25 8.44
C ASP A 165 -0.76 -8.98 7.16
N GLU A 166 -0.21 -7.77 7.05
CA GLU A 166 0.51 -7.29 5.88
C GLU A 166 1.82 -8.07 5.65
N THR A 167 2.00 -8.56 4.43
CA THR A 167 3.19 -9.31 4.00
C THR A 167 3.40 -9.21 2.48
N VAL A 168 4.31 -10.00 1.90
CA VAL A 168 4.53 -10.03 0.44
C VAL A 168 4.48 -11.48 -0.04
N CYS A 169 3.60 -11.78 -1.00
CA CYS A 169 3.51 -13.12 -1.57
C CYS A 169 4.75 -13.48 -2.40
N PRO A 170 5.05 -14.78 -2.62
CA PRO A 170 6.23 -15.22 -3.37
C PRO A 170 6.33 -14.60 -4.77
N ASP A 171 5.20 -14.48 -5.48
CA ASP A 171 5.16 -13.88 -6.82
C ASP A 171 5.60 -12.41 -6.80
N CYS A 172 5.15 -11.63 -5.81
CA CYS A 172 5.50 -10.21 -5.69
C CYS A 172 6.88 -9.98 -5.08
N PHE A 173 7.41 -10.94 -4.32
CA PHE A 173 8.76 -10.88 -3.76
C PHE A 173 9.82 -11.23 -4.81
N GLY A 174 9.56 -12.24 -5.64
CA GLY A 174 10.46 -12.70 -6.70
C GLY A 174 10.33 -11.94 -8.04
N ALA A 175 9.35 -11.05 -8.18
CA ALA A 175 9.18 -10.28 -9.40
C ALA A 175 10.38 -9.33 -9.62
N PRO A 176 10.98 -9.30 -10.83
CA PRO A 176 11.97 -8.29 -11.17
C PRO A 176 11.34 -6.89 -11.04
N ARG A 177 12.04 -5.99 -10.35
CA ARG A 177 11.61 -4.61 -10.08
C ARG A 177 12.55 -3.58 -10.70
#